data_AF-A0A3D6DKC2-F1
#
_entry.id   AF-A0A3D6DKC2-F1
#
_cell.length_a   1.000
_cell.length_b   1.000
_cell.length_c   1.000
_cell.angle_alpha   90.00
_cell.angle_beta   90.00
_cell.angle_gamma   90.00
#
_symmetry.space_group_name_H-M   'P 1'
#
loop_
_entity.id
_entity.type
_entity.pdbx_description
1 polymer ?
#
loop_
_entity_poly.entity_id
_entity_poly.type
_entity_poly.pdbx_seq_one_letter_code
_entity_poly.pdbx_strand_id
1 'polypeptide(L)'
;YIHPDFIKCVTNKNDELIAFCITMPSFTEALKKAKGKLFPFGFLYIIKALYFNSKASFYLIGTHPKYQNKGVTAIIFNEMQKTFNRHGCDIVETNPELEENSSIQNLWKNYEHRRHKRRLTVSKKIEKEAML
;
A
#
# COMPACT_ATOMS: atom_id res chain seq x y z
N TYR A 1 7.92 -12.80 -7.89
CA TYR A 1 9.01 -12.45 -6.96
C TYR A 1 8.72 -11.07 -6.39
N ILE A 2 8.64 -10.94 -5.06
CA ILE A 2 8.54 -9.64 -4.38
C ILE A 2 9.92 -9.38 -3.78
N HIS A 3 10.51 -8.22 -4.08
CA HIS A 3 11.84 -7.90 -3.55
C HIS A 3 11.75 -7.69 -2.03
N PRO A 4 12.52 -8.44 -1.21
CA PRO A 4 12.40 -8.41 0.26
C PRO A 4 12.51 -7.01 0.87
N ASP A 5 13.30 -6.11 0.27
CA ASP A 5 13.40 -4.72 0.72
C ASP A 5 12.05 -4.00 0.88
N PHE A 6 11.05 -4.33 0.07
CA PHE A 6 9.73 -3.71 0.14
C PHE A 6 8.82 -4.30 1.23
N ILE A 7 9.32 -5.29 1.98
CA ILE A 7 8.67 -5.89 3.13
C ILE A 7 9.45 -5.47 4.37
N LYS A 8 8.80 -4.75 5.28
CA LYS A 8 9.37 -4.36 6.58
C LYS A 8 8.67 -5.10 7.68
N CYS A 9 9.44 -5.71 8.57
CA CYS A 9 8.95 -6.39 9.76
C CYS A 9 9.63 -5.77 10.98
N VAL A 10 8.88 -5.59 12.05
CA VAL A 10 9.39 -5.13 13.35
C VAL A 10 9.09 -6.22 14.37
N THR A 11 10.11 -6.69 15.06
CA THR A 11 10.00 -7.64 16.16
C THR A 11 10.19 -6.94 17.50
N ASN A 12 9.69 -7.54 18.58
CA ASN A 12 10.03 -7.12 19.93
C ASN A 12 11.31 -7.83 20.42
N LYS A 13 11.69 -7.55 21.68
CA LYS A 13 12.87 -8.16 22.34
C LYS A 13 12.84 -9.70 22.47
N ASN A 14 11.67 -10.32 22.28
CA ASN A 14 11.47 -11.77 22.33
C ASN A 14 11.35 -12.38 20.92
N ASP A 15 11.73 -11.63 19.88
CA ASP A 15 11.60 -11.99 18.46
C ASP A 15 10.15 -12.23 17.96
N GLU A 16 9.15 -11.73 18.68
CA GLU A 16 7.76 -11.79 18.24
C GLU A 16 7.48 -10.66 17.25
N LEU A 17 6.85 -10.97 16.11
CA LEU A 17 6.45 -9.98 15.12
C LEU A 17 5.36 -9.06 15.69
N ILE A 18 5.67 -7.78 15.87
CA ILE A 18 4.73 -6.79 16.42
C ILE A 18 4.14 -5.88 15.36
N ALA A 19 4.80 -5.74 14.20
CA ALA A 19 4.27 -4.95 13.10
C ALA A 19 4.93 -5.32 11.77
N PHE A 20 4.24 -5.04 10.68
CA PHE A 20 4.75 -5.27 9.34
C PHE A 20 4.18 -4.25 8.35
N CYS A 21 4.89 -4.05 7.24
CA CYS A 21 4.38 -3.37 6.07
C CYS A 21 4.85 -4.04 4.78
N ILE A 22 3.95 -4.12 3.81
CA ILE A 22 4.17 -4.68 2.50
C ILE A 22 3.90 -3.58 1.47
N THR A 23 4.94 -3.31 0.68
CA THR A 23 4.91 -2.39 -0.45
C THR A 23 5.45 -3.11 -1.69
N MET A 24 5.36 -2.50 -2.86
CA MET A 24 6.04 -2.99 -4.07
C MET A 24 6.13 -1.88 -5.12
N PRO A 25 6.99 -2.02 -6.13
CA PRO A 25 6.94 -1.18 -7.32
C PRO A 25 5.55 -1.19 -7.99
N SER A 26 5.13 -0.06 -8.54
CA SER A 26 3.80 0.07 -9.16
C SER A 26 3.72 -0.61 -10.53
N PHE A 27 2.78 -1.53 -10.71
CA PHE A 27 2.55 -2.20 -11.99
C PHE A 27 1.54 -1.50 -12.91
N THR A 28 0.97 -0.37 -12.49
CA THR A 28 -0.15 0.30 -13.18
C THR A 28 0.15 0.58 -14.65
N GLU A 29 1.30 1.20 -14.96
CA GLU A 29 1.67 1.52 -16.33
C GLU A 29 2.02 0.27 -17.16
N ALA A 30 2.64 -0.73 -16.54
CA ALA A 30 2.97 -1.98 -17.21
C ALA A 30 1.71 -2.76 -17.61
N LEU A 31 0.74 -2.87 -16.71
CA LEU A 31 -0.54 -3.54 -16.97
C LEU A 31 -1.35 -2.81 -18.05
N LYS A 32 -1.36 -1.46 -18.04
CA LYS A 32 -1.96 -0.64 -19.10
C LYS A 32 -1.33 -0.91 -20.46
N LYS A 33 0.02 -0.98 -20.54
CA LYS A 33 0.75 -1.27 -21.79
C LYS A 33 0.53 -2.70 -22.28
N ALA A 34 0.44 -3.67 -21.36
CA ALA A 34 0.14 -5.06 -21.67
C ALA A 34 -1.30 -5.25 -22.19
N LYS A 35 -2.21 -4.28 -22.00
CA LYS A 35 -3.63 -4.34 -22.44
C LYS A 35 -4.33 -5.65 -22.03
N GLY A 36 -4.01 -6.15 -20.83
CA GLY A 36 -4.55 -7.40 -20.30
C GLY A 36 -4.01 -8.69 -20.92
N LYS A 37 -2.99 -8.62 -21.80
CA LYS A 37 -2.36 -9.80 -22.43
C LYS A 37 -0.89 -9.88 -22.05
N LEU A 38 -0.46 -11.02 -21.51
CA LEU A 38 0.96 -11.25 -21.19
C LEU A 38 1.75 -11.77 -22.40
N PHE A 39 1.11 -12.52 -23.29
CA PHE A 39 1.74 -13.07 -24.49
C PHE A 39 1.33 -12.29 -25.76
N PRO A 40 2.23 -12.17 -26.75
CA PRO A 40 3.61 -12.65 -26.75
C PRO A 40 4.63 -11.73 -26.06
N PHE A 41 4.34 -10.44 -25.87
CA PHE A 41 5.33 -9.46 -25.37
C PHE A 41 4.90 -8.67 -24.13
N GLY A 42 3.68 -8.88 -23.62
CA GLY A 42 3.17 -8.12 -22.48
C GLY A 42 3.95 -8.34 -21.18
N PHE A 43 4.53 -9.53 -20.99
CA PHE A 43 5.35 -9.85 -19.82
C PHE A 43 6.61 -8.96 -19.73
N LEU A 44 7.14 -8.47 -20.86
CA LEU A 44 8.30 -7.57 -20.88
C LEU A 44 8.00 -6.24 -20.17
N TYR A 45 6.76 -5.73 -20.27
CA TYR A 45 6.36 -4.53 -19.54
C TYR A 45 6.33 -4.76 -18.03
N ILE A 46 5.90 -5.94 -17.58
CA ILE A 46 5.85 -6.31 -16.16
C ILE A 46 7.27 -6.45 -15.59
N ILE A 47 8.14 -7.16 -16.30
CA ILE A 47 9.56 -7.29 -15.94
C ILE A 47 10.21 -5.90 -15.87
N LYS A 48 10.00 -5.04 -16.87
CA LYS A 48 10.53 -3.67 -16.85
C LYS A 48 10.05 -2.89 -15.62
N ALA A 49 8.79 -3.02 -15.23
CA ALA A 49 8.26 -2.34 -14.04
C ALA A 49 8.72 -2.94 -12.70
N LEU A 50 9.25 -4.17 -12.67
CA LEU A 50 9.89 -4.74 -11.49
C LEU A 50 11.25 -4.09 -11.22
N TYR A 51 12.04 -3.85 -12.28
CA TYR A 51 13.43 -3.38 -12.15
C TYR A 51 13.59 -1.87 -12.35
N PHE A 52 12.73 -1.25 -13.15
CA PHE A 52 12.82 0.17 -13.53
C PHE A 52 11.51 0.87 -13.20
N ASN A 53 11.39 1.35 -11.97
CA ASN A 53 10.18 1.99 -11.47
C ASN A 53 10.52 3.15 -10.55
N SER A 54 9.87 4.30 -10.77
CA SER A 54 9.93 5.45 -9.85
C SER A 54 8.71 5.51 -8.92
N LYS A 55 7.76 4.58 -9.04
CA LYS A 55 6.52 4.59 -8.26
C LYS A 55 6.43 3.36 -7.39
N ALA A 56 6.08 3.56 -6.12
CA ALA A 56 5.76 2.47 -5.19
C ALA A 56 4.26 2.48 -4.86
N SER A 57 3.73 1.31 -4.53
CA SER A 57 2.35 1.13 -4.09
C SER A 57 2.32 0.54 -2.68
N PHE A 58 1.53 1.16 -1.80
CA PHE A 58 1.26 0.66 -0.44
C PHE A 58 0.12 -0.34 -0.44
N TYR A 59 0.40 -1.55 0.02
CA TYR A 59 -0.60 -2.62 0.05
C TYR A 59 -1.19 -2.79 1.42
N LEU A 60 -0.35 -3.12 2.40
CA LEU A 60 -0.81 -3.50 3.73
C LEU A 60 0.18 -3.04 4.77
N ILE A 61 -0.35 -2.53 5.87
CA ILE A 61 0.40 -2.26 7.09
C ILE A 61 -0.41 -2.77 8.27
N GLY A 62 0.27 -3.38 9.23
CA GLY A 62 -0.34 -3.91 10.44
C GLY A 62 0.56 -3.65 11.64
N THR A 63 -0.04 -3.27 12.75
CA THR A 63 0.63 -3.19 14.04
C THR A 63 -0.25 -3.87 15.08
N HIS A 64 0.35 -4.78 15.83
CA HIS A 64 -0.31 -5.52 16.89
C HIS A 64 -0.96 -4.52 17.88
N PRO A 65 -2.23 -4.70 18.30
CA PRO A 65 -2.98 -3.72 19.08
C PRO A 65 -2.24 -3.17 20.32
N LYS A 66 -1.57 -4.07 21.06
CA LYS A 66 -0.73 -3.72 22.23
C LYS A 66 0.41 -2.72 21.95
N TYR A 67 0.84 -2.62 20.69
CA TYR A 67 1.98 -1.80 20.25
C TYR A 67 1.56 -0.59 19.41
N GLN A 68 0.25 -0.36 19.24
CA GLN A 68 -0.27 0.86 18.62
C GLN A 68 0.05 2.08 19.49
N ASN A 69 0.20 3.25 18.85
CA ASN A 69 0.54 4.52 19.51
C ASN A 69 1.87 4.54 20.28
N LYS A 70 2.75 3.55 20.10
CA LYS A 70 4.10 3.48 20.70
C LYS A 70 5.22 3.85 19.71
N GLY A 71 4.88 4.55 18.62
CA GLY A 71 5.85 4.96 17.59
C GLY A 71 6.30 3.86 16.63
N VAL A 72 5.82 2.61 16.77
CA VAL A 72 6.20 1.48 15.91
C VAL A 72 5.91 1.77 14.43
N THR A 73 4.76 2.36 14.13
CA THR A 73 4.40 2.78 12.76
C THR A 73 5.42 3.76 12.19
N ALA A 74 5.87 4.74 12.97
CA ALA A 74 6.85 5.73 12.51
C ALA A 74 8.20 5.09 12.13
N ILE A 75 8.65 4.07 12.88
CA ILE A 75 9.86 3.30 12.57
C ILE A 75 9.71 2.62 11.20
N ILE A 76 8.56 1.98 10.96
CA ILE A 76 8.29 1.31 9.67
C ILE A 76 8.30 2.32 8.53
N PHE A 77 7.63 3.47 8.69
CA PHE A 77 7.60 4.53 7.68
C PHE A 77 8.99 5.10 7.38
N ASN A 78 9.82 5.30 8.39
CA ASN A 78 11.21 5.72 8.20
C ASN A 78 12.02 4.70 7.38
N GLU A 79 11.91 3.41 7.70
CA GLU A 79 12.61 2.35 6.96
C GLU A 79 12.08 2.16 5.52
N MET A 80 10.79 2.40 5.30
CA MET A 80 10.21 2.44 3.96
C MET A 80 10.70 3.65 3.18
N GLN A 81 10.74 4.84 3.77
CA GLN A 81 11.25 6.04 3.10
C GLN A 81 12.70 5.84 2.65
N LYS A 82 13.56 5.27 3.51
CA LYS A 82 14.94 4.91 3.12
C LYS A 82 14.95 3.93 1.94
N THR A 83 14.06 2.96 1.95
CA THR A 83 13.94 1.96 0.87
C THR A 83 13.51 2.62 -0.44
N PHE A 84 12.49 3.48 -0.42
CA PHE A 84 12.04 4.23 -1.59
C PHE A 84 13.14 5.13 -2.14
N ASN A 85 13.88 5.83 -1.28
CA ASN A 85 15.02 6.65 -1.69
C ASN A 85 16.11 5.81 -2.38
N ARG A 86 16.46 4.64 -1.83
CA ARG A 86 17.45 3.74 -2.46
C ARG A 86 17.01 3.22 -3.83
N HIS A 87 15.71 2.95 -4.00
CA HIS A 87 15.16 2.46 -5.27
C HIS A 87 14.74 3.59 -6.23
N GLY A 88 14.97 4.87 -5.87
CA GLY A 88 14.57 6.00 -6.70
C GLY A 88 13.06 6.15 -6.88
N CYS A 89 12.27 5.69 -5.90
CA CYS A 89 10.83 5.87 -5.90
C CYS A 89 10.46 7.25 -5.34
N ASP A 90 10.00 8.14 -6.21
CA ASP A 90 9.62 9.52 -5.89
C ASP A 90 8.13 9.68 -5.59
N ILE A 91 7.30 8.77 -6.12
CA ILE A 91 5.85 8.82 -5.96
C ILE A 91 5.37 7.54 -5.30
N VAL A 92 4.44 7.69 -4.37
CA VAL A 92 3.82 6.61 -3.63
C VAL A 92 2.30 6.69 -3.81
N GLU A 93 1.66 5.59 -4.22
CA GLU A 93 0.19 5.46 -4.27
C GLU A 93 -0.29 4.54 -3.14
N THR A 94 -1.28 4.99 -2.37
CA THR A 94 -1.95 4.19 -1.35
C THR A 94 -3.23 3.57 -1.90
N ASN A 95 -3.63 2.43 -1.35
CA ASN A 95 -4.94 1.85 -1.61
C ASN A 95 -6.06 2.65 -0.92
N PRO A 96 -7.34 2.43 -1.27
CA PRO A 96 -8.45 3.09 -0.60
C PRO A 96 -8.39 2.88 0.92
N GLU A 97 -8.32 3.99 1.66
CA GLU A 97 -8.35 4.03 3.12
C GLU A 97 -9.72 4.55 3.59
N LEU A 98 -10.16 4.09 4.76
CA LEU A 98 -11.38 4.59 5.41
C LEU A 98 -11.20 6.07 5.77
N GLU A 99 -12.20 6.90 5.45
CA GLU A 99 -12.17 8.35 5.72
C GLU A 99 -12.18 8.62 7.23
N GLU A 100 -12.75 7.71 8.00
CA GLU A 100 -12.88 7.78 9.46
C GLU A 100 -11.58 7.40 10.19
N ASN A 101 -10.59 6.85 9.50
CA ASN A 101 -9.31 6.48 10.11
C ASN A 101 -8.42 7.71 10.30
N SER A 102 -8.72 8.51 11.32
CA SER A 102 -7.95 9.73 11.65
C SER A 102 -6.47 9.47 11.90
N SER A 103 -6.10 8.27 12.35
CA SER A 103 -4.70 7.89 12.61
C SER A 103 -3.88 7.82 11.34
N ILE A 104 -4.40 7.18 10.27
CA ILE A 104 -3.69 7.10 8.98
C ILE A 104 -3.67 8.48 8.30
N GLN A 105 -4.77 9.24 8.37
CA GLN A 105 -4.81 10.59 7.82
C GLN A 105 -3.77 11.52 8.46
N ASN A 106 -3.56 11.40 9.78
CA ASN A 106 -2.53 12.17 10.48
C ASN A 106 -1.10 11.80 10.06
N LEU A 107 -0.84 10.54 9.68
CA LEU A 107 0.47 10.12 9.18
C LEU A 107 0.82 10.83 7.87
N TRP A 108 -0.15 10.97 6.97
CA TRP A 108 0.07 11.59 5.66
C TRP A 108 0.27 13.10 5.69
N LYS A 109 -0.15 13.80 6.76
CA LYS A 109 0.03 15.26 6.91
C LYS A 109 1.50 15.70 6.87
N ASN A 110 2.42 14.80 7.19
CA ASN A 110 3.86 15.07 7.16
C ASN A 110 4.48 14.91 5.76
N TYR A 111 3.68 14.55 4.75
CA TYR A 111 4.10 14.34 3.38
C TYR A 111 3.37 15.29 2.43
N GLU A 112 3.98 15.58 1.29
CA GLU A 112 3.24 16.17 0.17
C GLU A 112 2.27 15.11 -0.37
N HIS A 113 0.99 15.25 -0.02
CA HIS A 113 -0.06 14.29 -0.38
C HIS A 113 -1.18 14.94 -1.22
N ARG A 114 -1.83 14.13 -2.06
CA ARG A 114 -3.02 14.52 -2.83
C ARG A 114 -4.05 13.40 -2.83
N ARG A 115 -5.26 13.68 -2.31
CA ARG A 115 -6.40 12.77 -2.45
C ARG A 115 -6.95 12.85 -3.89
N HIS A 116 -6.61 11.88 -4.73
CA HIS A 116 -6.99 11.88 -6.15
C HIS A 116 -8.22 11.03 -6.50
N LYS A 117 -8.70 10.17 -5.59
CA LYS A 117 -9.88 9.31 -5.74
C LYS A 117 -10.65 9.24 -4.40
N ARG A 118 -11.99 9.18 -4.46
CA ARG A 118 -12.87 8.87 -3.32
C ARG A 118 -13.91 7.84 -3.76
N ARG A 119 -14.19 6.85 -2.92
CA ARG A 119 -15.20 5.81 -3.15
C ARG A 119 -16.16 5.79 -1.98
N LEU A 120 -17.45 5.62 -2.26
CA LEU A 120 -18.50 5.47 -1.27
C LEU A 120 -19.26 4.19 -1.59
N THR A 121 -19.39 3.30 -0.62
CA THR A 121 -20.23 2.11 -0.71
C THR A 121 -21.43 2.32 0.21
N VAL A 122 -22.64 2.30 -0.37
CA VAL A 122 -23.90 2.39 0.39
C VAL A 122 -24.63 1.07 0.32
N SER A 123 -25.27 0.68 1.42
CA SER A 123 -26.14 -0.50 1.48
C SER A 123 -27.55 -0.06 1.89
N LYS A 124 -28.57 -0.48 1.13
CA LYS A 124 -29.98 -0.30 1.50
C LYS A 124 -30.55 -1.64 1.94
N LYS A 125 -31.12 -1.71 3.13
CA LYS A 125 -31.91 -2.86 3.58
C LYS A 125 -33.26 -2.82 2.85
N ILE A 126 -33.64 -3.92 2.21
CA ILE A 126 -34.95 -4.05 1.55
C ILE A 126 -35.89 -4.71 2.55
N GLU A 127 -37.02 -4.07 2.84
CA GLU A 127 -38.10 -4.65 3.66
C GLU A 127 -38.97 -5.57 2.79
N LYS A 128 -39.30 -6.76 3.30
CA LYS A 128 -40.09 -7.80 2.61
C LYS A 128 -41.60 -7.56 2.77
N GLU A 129 -42.11 -6.39 2.38
CA GLU A 129 -43.57 -6.09 2.48
C GLU A 129 -44.28 -5.92 1.13
N ALA A 130 -43.62 -6.20 0.00
CA ALA A 130 -44.25 -6.08 -1.34
C ALA A 130 -44.30 -7.42 -2.11
N MET A 131 -44.64 -8.53 -1.42
CA MET A 131 -44.98 -9.82 -2.06
C MET A 131 -46.15 -10.52 -1.33
N LEU A 132 -47.25 -9.79 -1.11
CA LEU A 132 -48.57 -10.38 -0.89
C LEU A 132 -49.50 -9.89 -2.00
#